data_AF-A0AAN1KP16-F1
#
_entry.id   AF-A0AAN1KP16-F1
#
_cell.length_a   1.000
_cell.length_b   1.000
_cell.length_c   1.000
_cell.angle_alpha   90.00
_cell.angle_beta   90.00
_cell.angle_gamma   90.00
#
_symmetry.space_group_name_H-M   'P 1'
#
loop_
_entity.id
_entity.type
_entity.pdbx_description
1 polymer ?
#
loop_
_entity_poly.entity_id
_entity_poly.type
_entity_poly.pdbx_seq_one_letter_code
_entity_poly.pdbx_strand_id
1 'polypeptide(L)'
;MQDESSTKNRISDSNLFILLCVLVVIALSIKFWPEVTQWNLGDNDNFLRLHQLQTFIATPSWYIRPLQDFNPQDGIIIHWSRLPDIPLLMVYYLTVSVFGDTAAMHLAITFVPLGYLLIIMIVWGKLTFELFGKPQAFLSLVFSSTSLAAAKCFPGQIDHHNIQLVMFSLFIYAFASPVIGRRPFIFLTSVSVSLSLAIGLEVLPFFVLLLGVFCLVNINKQPEKLTWLRDTSLAIFALSCIGVGIFYGSSQFSQPKYDVVSIGLLSYFLAASVVLTVVSHRATFITLFVAALVVFGPMLIWNSEPLRSPYADYPEILKNYWLNHVIEAEPLIDPLRWRETTITQKFTQQNVVYAVTILPALLSFFCLKSTTQRLLWGVFIATLLPALFWQVRTLAFSSLVAIPLQAALGYWLLSRINVPVLRLVVVLMISPMVAALTAQMFINQQHLDEKKLSDLERMQVVPFIQQQELPSSKVFAPMEQGAQILSLTDHSVIAGPYHRNIRGNVLYLNVLLSDDMDRSHQILNGEQIDYVLFDASDRQIPYLKRDALTGSLVIRLLSRHPPDWMELVSSDGASLFLYKVK
;
A
#
# COMPACT_ATOMS: atom_id res chain seq x y z
N MET A 1 28.21 1.55 43.21
CA MET A 1 29.12 1.40 42.05
C MET A 1 28.61 0.46 40.94
N GLN A 2 28.05 -0.73 41.23
CA GLN A 2 27.46 -1.59 40.18
C GLN A 2 26.15 -1.03 39.58
N ASP A 3 25.36 -0.29 40.36
CA ASP A 3 24.09 0.26 39.88
C ASP A 3 24.31 1.45 38.93
N GLU A 4 25.19 2.40 39.29
CA GLU A 4 25.54 3.58 38.48
C GLU A 4 26.16 3.24 37.11
N SER A 5 26.93 2.15 37.00
CA SER A 5 27.50 1.74 35.70
C SER A 5 26.44 1.12 34.79
N SER A 6 25.44 0.43 35.36
CA SER A 6 24.29 -0.11 34.63
C SER A 6 23.39 1.01 34.11
N THR A 7 23.16 2.05 34.94
CA THR A 7 22.35 3.21 34.57
C THR A 7 23.05 4.08 33.54
N LYS A 8 24.37 4.32 33.67
CA LYS A 8 25.18 5.03 32.66
C LYS A 8 25.20 4.31 31.32
N ASN A 9 25.35 2.98 31.31
CA ASN A 9 25.30 2.19 30.08
C ASN A 9 23.91 2.25 29.42
N ARG A 10 22.81 2.13 30.18
CA ARG A 10 21.45 2.27 29.66
C ARG A 10 21.17 3.65 29.05
N ILE A 11 21.68 4.73 29.67
CA ILE A 11 21.55 6.09 29.16
C ILE A 11 22.35 6.27 27.87
N SER A 12 23.60 5.79 27.82
CA SER A 12 24.45 5.86 26.63
C SER A 12 23.84 5.10 25.44
N ASP A 13 23.22 3.94 25.71
CA ASP A 13 22.57 3.12 24.68
C ASP A 13 21.29 3.76 24.12
N SER A 14 20.50 4.40 24.99
CA SER A 14 19.29 5.12 24.58
C SER A 14 19.64 6.34 23.72
N ASN A 15 20.73 7.02 24.05
CA ASN A 15 21.22 8.14 23.25
C ASN A 15 21.69 7.69 21.86
N LEU A 16 22.37 6.54 21.75
CA LEU A 16 22.78 5.99 20.46
C LEU A 16 21.58 5.58 19.59
N PHE A 17 20.53 5.02 20.20
CA PHE A 17 19.29 4.67 19.52
C PHE A 17 18.62 5.90 18.92
N ILE A 18 18.46 6.96 19.73
CA ILE A 18 17.85 8.22 19.30
C ILE A 18 18.70 8.85 18.20
N LEU A 19 20.02 8.87 18.37
CA LEU A 19 20.94 9.40 17.38
C LEU A 19 20.79 8.69 16.03
N LEU A 20 20.72 7.36 16.01
CA LEU A 20 20.53 6.60 14.77
C LEU A 20 19.21 6.95 14.08
N CYS A 21 18.12 7.05 14.85
CA CYS A 21 16.82 7.44 14.31
C CYS A 21 16.85 8.85 13.70
N VAL A 22 17.46 9.81 14.39
CA VAL A 22 17.63 11.19 13.91
C VAL A 22 18.48 11.22 12.64
N LEU A 23 19.59 10.47 12.59
CA LEU A 23 20.44 10.38 11.41
C LEU A 23 19.71 9.79 10.21
N VAL A 24 18.87 8.76 10.41
CA VAL A 24 18.05 8.18 9.34
C VAL A 24 17.05 9.20 8.81
N VAL A 25 16.33 9.91 9.70
CA VAL A 25 15.38 10.96 9.30
C VAL A 25 16.09 12.04 8.50
N ILE A 26 17.21 12.58 8.99
CA ILE A 26 17.99 13.60 8.29
C ILE A 26 18.48 13.10 6.93
N ALA A 27 19.05 11.90 6.87
CA ALA A 27 19.57 11.33 5.62
C ALA A 27 18.48 11.13 4.58
N LEU A 28 17.30 10.63 4.97
CA LEU A 28 16.17 10.45 4.07
C LEU A 28 15.55 11.77 3.65
N SER A 29 15.42 12.74 4.55
CA SER A 29 15.00 14.10 4.20
C SER A 29 15.92 14.69 3.14
N ILE A 30 17.23 14.66 3.34
CA ILE A 30 18.20 15.20 2.37
C ILE A 30 18.12 14.46 1.03
N LYS A 31 18.08 13.12 1.07
CA LYS A 31 18.05 12.28 -0.15
C LYS A 31 16.83 12.57 -1.02
N PHE A 32 15.65 12.66 -0.42
CA PHE A 32 14.37 12.74 -1.14
C PHE A 32 13.84 14.18 -1.28
N TRP A 33 14.51 15.18 -0.69
CA TRP A 33 14.12 16.58 -0.81
C TRP A 33 13.95 17.05 -2.27
N PRO A 34 14.89 16.72 -3.21
CA PRO A 34 14.72 17.13 -4.60
C PRO A 34 13.44 16.57 -5.23
N GLU A 35 13.14 15.29 -5.01
CA GLU A 35 11.94 14.62 -5.52
C GLU A 35 10.67 15.30 -4.97
N VAL A 36 10.63 15.57 -3.67
CA VAL A 36 9.53 16.29 -3.01
C VAL A 36 9.31 17.67 -3.63
N THR A 37 10.39 18.46 -3.80
CA THR A 37 10.28 19.82 -4.34
C THR A 37 9.90 19.88 -5.82
N GLN A 38 10.09 18.78 -6.55
CA GLN A 38 9.70 18.62 -7.95
C GLN A 38 8.34 17.92 -8.10
N TRP A 39 7.63 17.67 -6.99
CA TRP A 39 6.38 16.90 -6.96
C TRP A 39 6.51 15.50 -7.56
N ASN A 40 7.69 14.90 -7.49
CA ASN A 40 7.87 13.50 -7.86
C ASN A 40 7.47 12.60 -6.69
N LEU A 41 6.19 12.23 -6.64
CA LEU A 41 5.63 11.42 -5.55
C LEU A 41 5.65 9.90 -5.85
N GLY A 42 6.21 9.49 -6.99
CA GLY A 42 6.31 8.10 -7.41
C GLY A 42 4.99 7.50 -7.88
N ASP A 43 4.13 7.08 -6.95
CA ASP A 43 2.90 6.33 -7.22
C ASP A 43 1.65 7.22 -7.34
N ASN A 44 0.66 6.77 -8.13
CA ASN A 44 -0.59 7.49 -8.40
C ASN A 44 -1.43 7.71 -7.15
N ASP A 45 -1.37 6.80 -6.18
CA ASP A 45 -2.10 6.95 -4.93
C ASP A 45 -1.60 8.18 -4.11
N ASN A 46 -0.30 8.51 -4.19
CA ASN A 46 0.26 9.70 -3.54
C ASN A 46 -0.25 11.00 -4.18
N PHE A 47 -0.30 11.06 -5.52
CA PHE A 47 -0.79 12.24 -6.24
C PHE A 47 -2.25 12.51 -5.97
N LEU A 48 -3.07 11.46 -5.96
CA LEU A 48 -4.48 11.62 -5.65
C LEU A 48 -4.72 12.01 -4.19
N ARG A 49 -3.91 11.49 -3.25
CA ARG A 49 -3.93 11.97 -1.87
C ARG A 49 -3.59 13.46 -1.79
N LEU A 50 -2.57 13.90 -2.53
CA LEU A 50 -2.23 15.32 -2.63
C LEU A 50 -3.42 16.13 -3.15
N HIS A 51 -4.08 15.69 -4.22
CA HIS A 51 -5.28 16.34 -4.74
C HIS A 51 -6.40 16.40 -3.68
N GLN A 52 -6.65 15.31 -2.95
CA GLN A 52 -7.64 15.30 -1.85
C GLN A 52 -7.31 16.30 -0.73
N LEU A 53 -6.03 16.53 -0.43
CA LEU A 53 -5.57 17.52 0.53
C LEU A 53 -5.76 18.94 -0.02
N GLN A 54 -5.39 19.19 -1.27
CA GLN A 54 -5.58 20.48 -1.95
C GLN A 54 -7.08 20.86 -1.99
N THR A 55 -7.95 19.92 -2.39
CA THR A 55 -9.40 20.14 -2.38
C THR A 55 -9.92 20.40 -0.97
N PHE A 56 -9.41 19.69 0.05
CA PHE A 56 -9.81 19.93 1.44
C PHE A 56 -9.35 21.32 1.92
N ILE A 57 -8.13 21.73 1.61
CA ILE A 57 -7.62 23.05 2.00
C ILE A 57 -8.44 24.16 1.35
N ALA A 58 -8.77 24.01 0.07
CA ALA A 58 -9.60 24.96 -0.67
C ALA A 58 -11.06 24.98 -0.18
N THR A 59 -11.64 23.80 0.07
CA THR A 59 -13.03 23.64 0.51
C THR A 59 -13.14 22.54 1.59
N PRO A 60 -12.94 22.91 2.88
CA PRO A 60 -12.90 21.94 3.97
C PRO A 60 -14.17 21.11 4.07
N SER A 61 -14.00 19.79 4.08
CA SER A 61 -15.10 18.84 4.23
C SER A 61 -14.65 17.61 5.00
N TRP A 62 -15.33 17.36 6.13
CA TRP A 62 -15.01 16.21 6.97
C TRP A 62 -15.31 14.88 6.28
N TYR A 63 -16.47 14.76 5.63
CA TYR A 63 -16.79 13.60 4.81
C TYR A 63 -16.24 13.77 3.40
N ILE A 64 -15.74 12.66 2.83
CA ILE A 64 -15.27 12.61 1.44
C ILE A 64 -16.42 12.95 0.51
N ARG A 65 -16.13 13.81 -0.46
CA ARG A 65 -17.07 14.21 -1.51
C ARG A 65 -16.58 13.68 -2.86
N PRO A 66 -17.48 13.51 -3.84
CA PRO A 66 -17.09 13.33 -5.24
C PRO A 66 -16.10 14.43 -5.65
N LEU A 67 -15.03 14.04 -6.34
CA LEU A 67 -14.03 14.97 -6.86
C LEU A 67 -14.64 15.70 -8.06
N GLN A 68 -14.68 17.03 -8.03
CA GLN A 68 -15.32 17.80 -9.10
C GLN A 68 -14.58 17.64 -10.44
N ASP A 69 -13.27 17.51 -10.37
CA ASP A 69 -12.40 17.43 -11.54
C ASP A 69 -12.17 15.98 -12.02
N PHE A 70 -12.78 15.00 -11.33
CA PHE A 70 -12.62 13.59 -11.64
C PHE A 70 -13.94 12.82 -11.52
N ASN A 71 -14.73 12.89 -12.59
CA ASN A 71 -16.00 12.19 -12.76
C ASN A 71 -16.97 12.33 -11.56
N PRO A 72 -17.34 13.55 -11.15
CA PRO A 72 -18.20 13.76 -9.98
C PRO A 72 -19.58 13.07 -10.06
N GLN A 73 -20.09 12.86 -11.28
CA GLN A 73 -21.33 12.13 -11.56
C GLN A 73 -21.27 10.66 -11.16
N ASP A 74 -20.07 10.07 -11.07
CA ASP A 74 -19.87 8.67 -10.67
C ASP A 74 -19.80 8.51 -9.13
N GLY A 75 -19.98 9.62 -8.39
CA GLY A 75 -20.00 9.62 -6.94
C GLY A 75 -18.60 9.54 -6.32
N ILE A 76 -18.49 8.78 -5.22
CA ILE A 76 -17.22 8.68 -4.47
C ILE A 76 -16.36 7.56 -5.06
N ILE A 77 -15.46 7.96 -5.95
CA ILE A 77 -14.47 7.06 -6.58
C ILE A 77 -13.36 6.70 -5.59
N ILE A 78 -12.98 7.61 -4.69
CA ILE A 78 -11.88 7.36 -3.75
C ILE A 78 -12.43 6.99 -2.39
N HIS A 79 -11.98 5.85 -1.88
CA HIS A 79 -12.66 5.15 -0.79
C HIS A 79 -11.90 5.20 0.54
N TRP A 80 -10.69 5.77 0.56
CA TRP A 80 -9.87 5.91 1.76
C TRP A 80 -10.41 7.01 2.65
N SER A 81 -10.58 6.76 3.95
CA SER A 81 -11.01 7.77 4.91
C SER A 81 -10.06 8.98 5.00
N ARG A 82 -10.55 10.05 5.65
CA ARG A 82 -9.73 11.23 6.03
C ARG A 82 -8.69 10.96 7.12
N LEU A 83 -8.63 9.75 7.69
CA LEU A 83 -7.69 9.48 8.79
C LEU A 83 -6.22 9.76 8.41
N PRO A 84 -5.71 9.37 7.23
CA PRO A 84 -4.34 9.69 6.82
C PRO A 84 -4.13 11.20 6.52
N ASP A 85 -5.19 11.95 6.24
CA ASP A 85 -5.10 13.38 5.93
C ASP A 85 -4.79 14.20 7.19
N ILE A 86 -5.23 13.75 8.37
CA ILE A 86 -5.14 14.51 9.62
C ILE A 86 -3.69 14.92 9.96
N PRO A 87 -2.69 14.01 9.97
CA PRO A 87 -1.32 14.40 10.31
C PRO A 87 -0.68 15.30 9.24
N LEU A 88 -1.04 15.12 7.96
CA LEU A 88 -0.57 15.95 6.86
C LEU A 88 -1.10 17.38 7.00
N LEU A 89 -2.41 17.53 7.20
CA LEU A 89 -3.05 18.82 7.44
C LEU A 89 -2.52 19.49 8.72
N MET A 90 -2.26 18.71 9.77
CA MET A 90 -1.68 19.26 11.02
C MET A 90 -0.31 19.91 10.75
N VAL A 91 0.60 19.23 10.05
CA VAL A 91 1.91 19.82 9.74
C VAL A 91 1.76 21.01 8.79
N TYR A 92 0.90 20.91 7.77
CA TYR A 92 0.61 22.00 6.85
C TYR A 92 0.12 23.26 7.59
N TYR A 93 -0.95 23.16 8.41
CA TYR A 93 -1.52 24.31 9.10
C TYR A 93 -0.59 24.91 10.17
N LEU A 94 0.27 24.10 10.79
CA LEU A 94 1.29 24.60 11.73
C LEU A 94 2.42 25.38 11.06
N THR A 95 2.64 25.19 9.75
CA THR A 95 3.81 25.72 9.04
C THR A 95 3.45 26.74 7.95
N VAL A 96 2.21 26.74 7.44
CA VAL A 96 1.76 27.59 6.33
C VAL A 96 1.91 29.08 6.59
N SER A 97 1.67 29.55 7.82
CA SER A 97 1.80 30.98 8.15
C SER A 97 3.24 31.50 8.10
N VAL A 98 4.23 30.60 8.21
CA VAL A 98 5.65 30.94 8.26
C VAL A 98 6.32 30.74 6.90
N PHE A 99 6.00 29.64 6.21
CA PHE A 99 6.71 29.23 5.00
C PHE A 99 5.90 29.40 3.71
N GLY A 100 4.60 29.72 3.81
CA GLY A 100 3.69 29.75 2.67
C GLY A 100 3.17 28.36 2.27
N ASP A 101 2.24 28.33 1.33
CA ASP A 101 1.46 27.14 0.95
C ASP A 101 2.33 25.98 0.44
N THR A 102 3.11 26.23 -0.60
CA THR A 102 3.96 25.22 -1.27
C THR A 102 4.97 24.61 -0.31
N ALA A 103 5.70 25.44 0.46
CA ALA A 103 6.72 24.95 1.37
C ALA A 103 6.09 24.21 2.57
N ALA A 104 4.94 24.65 3.08
CA ALA A 104 4.22 23.94 4.13
C ALA A 104 3.76 22.55 3.68
N MET A 105 3.27 22.43 2.43
CA MET A 105 2.93 21.13 1.87
C MET A 105 4.17 20.24 1.71
N HIS A 106 5.29 20.76 1.19
CA HIS A 106 6.56 20.02 1.11
C HIS A 106 7.03 19.51 2.49
N LEU A 107 6.89 20.33 3.54
CA LEU A 107 7.22 19.92 4.91
C LEU A 107 6.27 18.81 5.40
N ALA A 108 4.97 18.92 5.14
CA ALA A 108 3.99 17.91 5.51
C ALA A 108 4.28 16.54 4.85
N ILE A 109 4.47 16.53 3.53
CA ILE A 109 4.73 15.30 2.76
C ILE A 109 6.14 14.74 2.99
N THR A 110 7.03 15.51 3.63
CA THR A 110 8.35 15.03 4.08
C THR A 110 8.29 14.42 5.48
N PHE A 111 7.79 15.17 6.46
CA PHE A 111 7.95 14.80 7.86
C PHE A 111 6.89 13.82 8.36
N VAL A 112 5.68 13.81 7.80
CA VAL A 112 4.64 12.86 8.23
C VAL A 112 5.01 11.42 7.88
N PRO A 113 5.40 11.07 6.63
CA PRO A 113 5.85 9.72 6.31
C PRO A 113 7.05 9.28 7.16
N LEU A 114 8.03 10.18 7.38
CA LEU A 114 9.18 9.90 8.23
C LEU A 114 8.80 9.70 9.70
N GLY A 115 7.76 10.37 10.19
CA GLY A 115 7.17 10.12 11.50
C GLY A 115 6.61 8.70 11.62
N TYR A 116 5.93 8.21 10.59
CA TYR A 116 5.47 6.81 10.55
C TYR A 116 6.64 5.82 10.52
N LEU A 117 7.67 6.10 9.71
CA LEU A 117 8.88 5.28 9.69
C LEU A 117 9.55 5.21 11.07
N LEU A 118 9.64 6.34 11.78
CA LEU A 118 10.19 6.39 13.12
C LEU A 118 9.41 5.53 14.11
N ILE A 119 8.07 5.57 14.05
CA ILE A 119 7.21 4.71 14.88
C ILE A 119 7.49 3.23 14.57
N ILE A 120 7.56 2.86 13.29
CA ILE A 120 7.89 1.49 12.85
C ILE A 120 9.25 1.07 13.42
N MET A 121 10.30 1.89 13.26
CA MET A 121 11.63 1.61 13.78
C MET A 121 11.63 1.40 15.31
N ILE A 122 10.89 2.22 16.05
CA ILE A 122 10.78 2.10 17.51
C ILE A 122 10.07 0.81 17.90
N VAL A 123 8.94 0.51 17.28
CA VAL A 123 8.12 -0.67 17.59
C VAL A 123 8.90 -1.95 17.30
N TRP A 124 9.52 -2.06 16.12
CA TRP A 124 10.29 -3.24 15.74
C TRP A 124 11.63 -3.35 16.46
N GLY A 125 12.28 -2.23 16.76
CA GLY A 125 13.46 -2.19 17.62
C GLY A 125 13.16 -2.71 19.03
N LYS A 126 12.05 -2.27 19.61
CA LYS A 126 11.58 -2.74 20.93
C LYS A 126 11.22 -4.22 20.91
N LEU A 127 10.45 -4.67 19.92
CA LEU A 127 10.09 -6.08 19.78
C LEU A 127 11.33 -6.96 19.62
N THR A 128 12.30 -6.53 18.81
CA THR A 128 13.56 -7.25 18.61
C THR A 128 14.39 -7.30 19.90
N PHE A 129 14.45 -6.20 20.65
CA PHE A 129 15.12 -6.16 21.95
C PHE A 129 14.54 -7.19 22.92
N GLU A 130 13.21 -7.25 23.03
CA GLU A 130 12.51 -8.16 23.95
C GLU A 130 12.67 -9.63 23.54
N LEU A 131 12.76 -9.94 22.24
CA LEU A 131 12.82 -11.32 21.75
C LEU A 131 14.25 -11.87 21.53
N PHE A 132 15.19 -11.02 21.14
CA PHE A 132 16.53 -11.43 20.70
C PHE A 132 17.67 -10.74 21.47
N GLY A 133 17.38 -9.61 22.13
CA GLY A 133 18.36 -8.84 22.88
C GLY A 133 18.91 -7.63 22.14
N LYS A 134 19.79 -6.91 22.83
CA LYS A 134 20.29 -5.59 22.44
C LYS A 134 21.01 -5.55 21.08
N PRO A 135 21.97 -6.44 20.76
CA PRO A 135 22.70 -6.34 19.49
C PRO A 135 21.80 -6.45 18.26
N GLN A 136 20.82 -7.35 18.30
CA GLN A 136 19.84 -7.55 17.25
C GLN A 136 18.90 -6.35 17.14
N ALA A 137 18.52 -5.73 18.26
CA ALA A 137 17.72 -4.51 18.25
C ALA A 137 18.38 -3.38 17.46
N PHE A 138 19.70 -3.18 17.60
CA PHE A 138 20.43 -2.20 16.79
C PHE A 138 20.39 -2.51 15.29
N LEU A 139 20.62 -3.78 14.91
CA LEU A 139 20.51 -4.19 13.50
C LEU A 139 19.10 -4.01 12.95
N SER A 140 18.08 -4.30 13.76
CA SER A 140 16.68 -4.16 13.36
C SER A 140 16.29 -2.73 13.01
N LEU A 141 16.92 -1.72 13.60
CA LEU A 141 16.67 -0.32 13.24
C LEU A 141 17.15 0.00 11.84
N VAL A 142 18.36 -0.46 11.50
CA VAL A 142 18.92 -0.28 10.16
C VAL A 142 18.08 -1.06 9.14
N PHE A 143 17.70 -2.30 9.46
CA PHE A 143 16.87 -3.11 8.55
C PHE A 143 15.44 -2.59 8.44
N SER A 144 14.92 -1.93 9.47
CA SER A 144 13.63 -1.25 9.41
C SER A 144 13.67 -0.14 8.38
N SER A 145 14.68 0.75 8.41
CA SER A 145 14.78 1.88 7.48
C SER A 145 15.13 1.49 6.04
N THR A 146 15.62 0.28 5.83
CA THR A 146 15.93 -0.27 4.50
C THR A 146 14.94 -1.35 4.05
N SER A 147 13.87 -1.60 4.80
CA SER A 147 12.84 -2.59 4.45
C SER A 147 11.99 -2.15 3.24
N LEU A 148 11.30 -3.11 2.61
CA LEU A 148 10.29 -2.80 1.58
C LEU A 148 9.16 -1.94 2.16
N ALA A 149 8.77 -2.20 3.41
CA ALA A 149 7.79 -1.37 4.13
C ALA A 149 8.25 0.09 4.28
N ALA A 150 9.54 0.32 4.58
CA ALA A 150 10.05 1.68 4.74
C ALA A 150 9.97 2.50 3.45
N ALA A 151 10.01 1.86 2.29
CA ALA A 151 9.85 2.55 1.01
C ALA A 151 8.49 3.26 0.90
N LYS A 152 7.44 2.75 1.55
CA LYS A 152 6.12 3.42 1.61
C LYS A 152 6.05 4.57 2.65
N CYS A 153 7.14 4.83 3.37
CA CYS A 153 7.24 5.89 4.38
C CYS A 153 8.35 6.91 4.07
N PHE A 154 8.95 6.86 2.87
CA PHE A 154 9.92 7.88 2.44
C PHE A 154 9.20 9.21 2.11
N PRO A 155 9.91 10.36 2.16
CA PRO A 155 9.33 11.65 1.78
C PRO A 155 8.61 11.59 0.42
N GLY A 156 7.43 12.19 0.34
CA GLY A 156 6.54 12.13 -0.82
C GLY A 156 5.58 10.94 -0.83
N GLN A 157 5.84 9.88 -0.04
CA GLN A 157 4.97 8.70 0.08
C GLN A 157 3.89 8.94 1.12
N ILE A 158 2.82 9.60 0.70
CA ILE A 158 1.72 10.08 1.56
C ILE A 158 0.45 9.21 1.48
N ASP A 159 0.49 8.13 0.71
CA ASP A 159 -0.63 7.21 0.58
C ASP A 159 -0.93 6.42 1.87
N HIS A 160 -2.14 5.84 1.96
CA HIS A 160 -2.68 5.21 3.17
C HIS A 160 -1.95 3.96 3.67
N HIS A 161 -1.13 3.33 2.82
CA HIS A 161 -0.35 2.17 3.23
C HIS A 161 0.60 2.48 4.42
N ASN A 162 1.13 3.71 4.52
CA ASN A 162 2.10 4.08 5.55
C ASN A 162 1.56 3.93 6.98
N ILE A 163 0.36 4.43 7.24
CA ILE A 163 -0.31 4.37 8.54
C ILE A 163 -0.85 2.95 8.80
N GLN A 164 -1.27 2.23 7.76
CA GLN A 164 -1.62 0.81 7.87
C GLN A 164 -0.42 -0.04 8.30
N LEU A 165 0.80 0.26 7.82
CA LEU A 165 2.03 -0.39 8.27
C LEU A 165 2.34 -0.09 9.74
N VAL A 166 2.08 1.14 10.21
CA VAL A 166 2.18 1.49 11.64
C VAL A 166 1.16 0.69 12.46
N MET A 167 -0.10 0.66 12.04
CA MET A 167 -1.15 -0.09 12.73
C MET A 167 -0.82 -1.59 12.78
N PHE A 168 -0.34 -2.16 11.67
CA PHE A 168 0.09 -3.55 11.63
C PHE A 168 1.29 -3.81 12.56
N SER A 169 2.26 -2.89 12.62
CA SER A 169 3.41 -3.00 13.53
C SER A 169 2.97 -3.02 15.00
N LEU A 170 2.06 -2.12 15.38
CA LEU A 170 1.49 -2.07 16.74
C LEU A 170 0.68 -3.32 17.07
N PHE A 171 -0.09 -3.83 16.10
CA PHE A 171 -0.81 -5.10 16.21
C PHE A 171 0.15 -6.26 16.49
N ILE A 172 1.22 -6.41 15.69
CA ILE A 172 2.19 -7.51 15.87
C ILE A 172 2.93 -7.38 17.20
N TYR A 173 3.32 -6.17 17.59
CA TYR A 173 3.95 -5.94 18.89
C TYR A 173 3.03 -6.37 20.04
N ALA A 174 1.74 -6.03 19.98
CA ALA A 174 0.77 -6.49 20.98
C ALA A 174 0.57 -8.01 20.95
N PHE A 175 0.46 -8.58 19.76
CA PHE A 175 0.22 -10.00 19.51
C PHE A 175 1.39 -10.89 19.95
N ALA A 176 2.63 -10.42 19.80
CA ALA A 176 3.82 -11.14 20.22
C ALA A 176 4.13 -11.00 21.72
N SER A 177 3.39 -10.14 22.45
CA SER A 177 3.65 -9.86 23.85
C SER A 177 3.28 -11.05 24.76
N PRO A 178 4.12 -11.41 25.75
CA PRO A 178 3.79 -12.47 26.72
C PRO A 178 2.60 -12.12 27.62
N VAL A 179 2.21 -10.85 27.70
CA VAL A 179 1.12 -10.34 28.53
C VAL A 179 -0.09 -9.91 27.70
N ILE A 180 -0.26 -10.51 26.51
CA ILE A 180 -1.34 -10.23 25.55
C ILE A 180 -2.74 -10.18 26.19
N GLY A 181 -3.01 -11.00 27.21
CA GLY A 181 -4.30 -11.05 27.92
C GLY A 181 -4.66 -9.81 28.75
N ARG A 182 -3.74 -8.85 28.94
CA ARG A 182 -4.02 -7.63 29.73
C ARG A 182 -4.84 -6.62 28.91
N ARG A 183 -5.71 -5.87 29.59
CA ARG A 183 -6.59 -4.84 28.97
C ARG A 183 -5.88 -3.86 28.03
N PRO A 184 -4.67 -3.33 28.35
CA PRO A 184 -3.97 -2.43 27.42
C PRO A 184 -3.63 -3.08 26.08
N PHE A 185 -3.36 -4.39 26.06
CA PHE A 185 -3.03 -5.12 24.85
C PHE A 185 -4.27 -5.46 24.02
N ILE A 186 -5.41 -5.77 24.68
CA ILE A 186 -6.72 -5.84 24.00
C ILE A 186 -7.02 -4.52 23.29
N PHE A 187 -6.85 -3.40 24.01
CA PHE A 187 -7.10 -2.08 23.45
C PHE A 187 -6.16 -1.77 22.29
N LEU A 188 -4.85 -1.99 22.46
CA LEU A 188 -3.86 -1.76 21.41
C LEU A 188 -4.16 -2.58 20.14
N THR A 189 -4.40 -3.88 20.28
CA THR A 189 -4.79 -4.75 19.16
C THR A 189 -6.06 -4.26 18.48
N SER A 190 -7.10 -3.94 19.26
CA SER A 190 -8.41 -3.58 18.72
C SER A 190 -8.40 -2.21 18.02
N VAL A 191 -7.69 -1.23 18.58
CA VAL A 191 -7.50 0.09 17.96
C VAL A 191 -6.67 -0.03 16.69
N SER A 192 -5.58 -0.78 16.70
CA SER A 192 -4.76 -0.99 15.51
C SER A 192 -5.56 -1.60 14.36
N VAL A 193 -6.34 -2.65 14.62
CA VAL A 193 -7.21 -3.26 13.60
C VAL A 193 -8.28 -2.26 13.15
N SER A 194 -8.99 -1.62 14.09
CA SER A 194 -10.12 -0.76 13.74
C SER A 194 -9.72 0.50 12.96
N LEU A 195 -8.60 1.14 13.33
CA LEU A 195 -8.09 2.29 12.59
C LEU A 195 -7.59 1.88 11.21
N SER A 196 -6.92 0.72 11.10
CA SER A 196 -6.48 0.18 9.80
C SER A 196 -7.68 -0.09 8.87
N LEU A 197 -8.75 -0.69 9.39
CA LEU A 197 -9.98 -0.95 8.63
C LEU A 197 -10.75 0.33 8.30
N ALA A 198 -10.69 1.35 9.15
CA ALA A 198 -11.27 2.66 8.86
C ALA A 198 -10.57 3.33 7.67
N ILE A 199 -9.32 2.95 7.36
CA ILE A 199 -8.58 3.45 6.22
C ILE A 199 -8.89 2.65 4.95
N GLY A 200 -8.78 1.32 5.02
CA GLY A 200 -8.96 0.41 3.89
C GLY A 200 -8.94 -1.06 4.32
N LEU A 201 -9.39 -1.97 3.43
CA LEU A 201 -9.56 -3.39 3.75
C LEU A 201 -8.35 -4.27 3.39
N GLU A 202 -7.29 -3.71 2.84
CA GLU A 202 -6.15 -4.45 2.29
C GLU A 202 -5.42 -5.29 3.35
N VAL A 203 -5.42 -4.83 4.61
CA VAL A 203 -4.76 -5.51 5.74
C VAL A 203 -5.67 -6.52 6.43
N LEU A 204 -6.98 -6.51 6.14
CA LEU A 204 -7.95 -7.40 6.78
C LEU A 204 -7.55 -8.88 6.72
N PRO A 205 -7.07 -9.43 5.58
CA PRO A 205 -6.67 -10.84 5.50
C PRO A 205 -5.57 -11.20 6.49
N PHE A 206 -4.64 -10.28 6.79
CA PHE A 206 -3.58 -10.50 7.76
C PHE A 206 -4.13 -10.61 9.18
N PHE A 207 -5.02 -9.71 9.57
CA PHE A 207 -5.63 -9.74 10.90
C PHE A 207 -6.45 -11.00 11.10
N VAL A 208 -7.32 -11.34 10.15
CA VAL A 208 -8.16 -12.54 10.21
C VAL A 208 -7.30 -13.80 10.25
N LEU A 209 -6.27 -13.90 9.41
CA LEU A 209 -5.37 -15.04 9.38
C LEU A 209 -4.67 -15.24 10.72
N LEU A 210 -4.06 -14.18 11.27
CA LEU A 210 -3.28 -14.29 12.51
C LEU A 210 -4.17 -14.54 13.74
N LEU A 211 -5.34 -13.90 13.81
CA LEU A 211 -6.33 -14.16 14.87
C LEU A 211 -6.93 -15.58 14.75
N GLY A 212 -7.18 -16.06 13.53
CA GLY A 212 -7.66 -17.42 13.26
C GLY A 212 -6.63 -18.48 13.65
N VAL A 213 -5.37 -18.31 13.23
CA VAL A 213 -4.26 -19.19 13.65
C VAL A 213 -4.09 -19.15 15.16
N PHE A 214 -4.19 -17.98 15.79
CA PHE A 214 -4.15 -17.85 17.24
C PHE A 214 -5.26 -18.66 17.93
N CYS A 215 -6.49 -18.62 17.42
CA CYS A 215 -7.59 -19.44 17.91
C CYS A 215 -7.24 -20.94 17.81
N LEU A 216 -6.82 -21.40 16.63
CA LEU A 216 -6.52 -22.81 16.35
C LEU A 216 -5.33 -23.36 17.16
N VAL A 217 -4.32 -22.53 17.44
CA VAL A 217 -3.15 -22.95 18.21
C VAL A 217 -3.47 -23.11 19.69
N ASN A 218 -4.36 -22.27 20.22
CA ASN A 218 -4.68 -22.21 21.65
C ASN A 218 -5.96 -22.97 22.04
N ILE A 219 -6.77 -23.40 21.08
CA ILE A 219 -7.88 -24.33 21.30
C ILE A 219 -7.35 -25.61 21.99
N ASN A 220 -8.09 -26.11 22.97
CA ASN A 220 -7.75 -27.21 23.89
C ASN A 220 -6.56 -26.95 24.83
N LYS A 221 -5.88 -25.81 24.75
CA LYS A 221 -4.67 -25.54 25.56
C LYS A 221 -4.90 -24.45 26.59
N GLN A 222 -5.41 -23.30 26.17
CA GLN A 222 -5.41 -22.07 26.96
C GLN A 222 -6.74 -21.32 26.80
N PRO A 223 -7.79 -21.69 27.54
CA PRO A 223 -9.10 -21.03 27.47
C PRO A 223 -9.03 -19.52 27.72
N GLU A 224 -8.13 -19.05 28.59
CA GLU A 224 -7.93 -17.63 28.87
C GLU A 224 -7.53 -16.80 27.64
N LYS A 225 -6.79 -17.39 26.70
CA LYS A 225 -6.43 -16.74 25.44
C LYS A 225 -7.62 -16.65 24.47
N LEU A 226 -8.56 -17.58 24.55
CA LEU A 226 -9.80 -17.50 23.78
C LEU A 226 -10.73 -16.42 24.33
N THR A 227 -10.73 -16.20 25.64
CA THR A 227 -11.40 -15.05 26.27
C THR A 227 -10.78 -13.72 25.81
N TRP A 228 -9.46 -13.63 25.72
CA TRP A 228 -8.80 -12.46 25.12
C TRP A 228 -9.24 -12.23 23.67
N LEU A 229 -9.30 -13.29 22.86
CA LEU A 229 -9.70 -13.19 21.45
C LEU A 229 -11.17 -12.76 21.31
N ARG A 230 -12.05 -13.24 22.19
CA ARG A 230 -13.45 -12.81 22.29
C ARG A 230 -13.53 -11.30 22.54
N ASP A 231 -12.86 -10.84 23.60
CA ASP A 231 -12.90 -9.43 24.01
C ASP A 231 -12.31 -8.51 22.94
N THR A 232 -11.22 -8.95 22.30
CA THR A 232 -10.61 -8.27 21.17
C THR A 232 -11.56 -8.20 19.98
N SER A 233 -12.24 -9.29 19.63
CA SER A 233 -13.20 -9.31 18.52
C SER A 233 -14.38 -8.38 18.77
N LEU A 234 -14.90 -8.34 20.00
CA LEU A 234 -15.96 -7.41 20.40
C LEU A 234 -15.49 -5.95 20.34
N ALA A 235 -14.28 -5.67 20.83
CA ALA A 235 -13.70 -4.33 20.81
C ALA A 235 -13.41 -3.85 19.38
N ILE A 236 -12.93 -4.73 18.49
CA ILE A 236 -12.76 -4.42 17.05
C ILE A 236 -14.10 -4.02 16.45
N PHE A 237 -15.16 -4.80 16.69
CA PHE A 237 -16.50 -4.49 16.21
C PHE A 237 -16.96 -3.11 16.69
N ALA A 238 -16.91 -2.86 18.00
CA ALA A 238 -17.37 -1.61 18.60
C ALA A 238 -16.58 -0.39 18.10
N LEU A 239 -15.24 -0.47 18.13
CA LEU A 239 -14.36 0.63 17.68
C LEU A 239 -14.48 0.89 16.18
N SER A 240 -14.62 -0.16 15.36
CA SER A 240 -14.82 0.02 13.92
C SER A 240 -16.18 0.62 13.60
N CYS A 241 -17.25 0.29 14.35
CA CYS A 241 -18.55 0.95 14.19
C CYS A 241 -18.47 2.45 14.53
N ILE A 242 -17.71 2.81 15.57
CA ILE A 242 -17.42 4.21 15.89
C ILE A 242 -16.64 4.86 14.74
N GLY A 243 -15.63 4.19 14.20
CA GLY A 243 -14.85 4.66 13.04
C GLY A 243 -15.71 4.92 11.80
N VAL A 244 -16.65 4.03 11.49
CA VAL A 244 -17.64 4.23 10.41
C VAL A 244 -18.47 5.49 10.65
N GLY A 245 -18.99 5.66 11.86
CA GLY A 245 -19.76 6.85 12.25
C GLY A 245 -18.96 8.15 12.13
N ILE A 246 -17.66 8.10 12.45
CA ILE A 246 -16.77 9.26 12.37
C ILE A 246 -16.43 9.58 10.91
N PHE A 247 -15.98 8.63 10.09
CA PHE A 247 -15.33 8.95 8.80
C PHE A 247 -16.22 8.82 7.56
N TYR A 248 -17.31 8.05 7.62
CA TYR A 248 -18.07 7.65 6.43
C TYR A 248 -19.54 8.08 6.44
N GLY A 249 -20.04 8.60 7.57
CA GLY A 249 -21.41 9.10 7.71
C GLY A 249 -22.48 7.99 7.81
N SER A 250 -23.74 8.38 8.02
CA SER A 250 -24.85 7.45 8.31
C SER A 250 -25.28 6.59 7.11
N SER A 251 -25.04 7.03 5.88
CA SER A 251 -25.42 6.29 4.66
C SER A 251 -24.70 4.94 4.53
N GLN A 252 -23.48 4.84 5.08
CA GLN A 252 -22.68 3.61 5.11
C GLN A 252 -23.18 2.57 6.11
N PHE A 253 -24.15 2.93 6.96
CA PHE A 253 -24.84 1.98 7.83
C PHE A 253 -25.89 1.16 7.05
N SER A 254 -26.34 1.65 5.90
CA SER A 254 -27.53 1.13 5.21
C SER A 254 -27.23 0.44 3.88
N GLN A 255 -26.01 0.59 3.34
CA GLN A 255 -25.62 -0.01 2.05
C GLN A 255 -24.55 -1.09 2.27
N PRO A 256 -24.78 -2.34 1.82
CA PRO A 256 -23.74 -3.35 1.81
C PRO A 256 -22.65 -2.94 0.81
N LYS A 257 -21.41 -2.85 1.29
CA LYS A 257 -20.22 -2.64 0.48
C LYS A 257 -19.17 -3.67 0.88
N TYR A 258 -18.41 -4.15 -0.11
CA TYR A 258 -17.41 -5.21 0.04
C TYR A 258 -15.97 -4.74 -0.20
N ASP A 259 -15.79 -3.51 -0.70
CA ASP A 259 -14.51 -2.89 -0.97
C ASP A 259 -14.17 -1.74 0.01
N VAL A 260 -15.05 -1.47 0.97
CA VAL A 260 -14.84 -0.57 2.13
C VAL A 260 -15.43 -1.17 3.39
N VAL A 261 -14.98 -0.67 4.54
CA VAL A 261 -15.56 -1.04 5.83
C VAL A 261 -17.06 -0.76 5.87
N SER A 262 -17.84 -1.79 6.21
CA SER A 262 -19.30 -1.75 6.31
C SER A 262 -19.73 -2.50 7.56
N ILE A 263 -20.91 -2.19 8.11
CA ILE A 263 -21.44 -2.90 9.28
C ILE A 263 -21.65 -4.37 8.98
N GLY A 264 -22.03 -4.68 7.74
CA GLY A 264 -22.14 -6.05 7.27
C GLY A 264 -20.82 -6.81 7.48
N LEU A 265 -19.69 -6.23 7.05
CA LEU A 265 -18.37 -6.80 7.30
C LEU A 265 -18.04 -6.86 8.80
N LEU A 266 -18.27 -5.77 9.53
CA LEU A 266 -17.93 -5.68 10.95
C LEU A 266 -18.71 -6.66 11.81
N SER A 267 -19.93 -7.02 11.40
CA SER A 267 -20.75 -8.02 12.09
C SER A 267 -20.06 -9.38 12.22
N TYR A 268 -19.11 -9.73 11.33
CA TYR A 268 -18.32 -10.96 11.44
C TYR A 268 -17.36 -10.95 12.65
N PHE A 269 -16.89 -9.77 13.10
CA PHE A 269 -16.13 -9.67 14.35
C PHE A 269 -17.03 -9.85 15.58
N LEU A 270 -18.26 -9.32 15.54
CA LEU A 270 -19.25 -9.57 16.57
C LEU A 270 -19.61 -11.06 16.64
N ALA A 271 -19.84 -11.69 15.49
CA ALA A 271 -20.10 -13.11 15.35
C ALA A 271 -18.97 -13.96 15.93
N ALA A 272 -17.72 -13.62 15.61
CA ALA A 272 -16.54 -14.27 16.19
C ALA A 272 -16.54 -14.16 17.72
N SER A 273 -16.88 -13.00 18.29
CA SER A 273 -17.01 -12.83 19.74
C SER A 273 -18.11 -13.71 20.34
N VAL A 274 -19.27 -13.81 19.70
CA VAL A 274 -20.37 -14.70 20.15
C VAL A 274 -19.94 -16.16 20.13
N VAL A 275 -19.30 -16.62 19.06
CA VAL A 275 -18.74 -17.98 18.95
C VAL A 275 -17.74 -18.22 20.08
N LEU A 276 -16.79 -17.30 20.26
CA LEU A 276 -15.73 -17.43 21.25
C LEU A 276 -16.25 -17.37 22.68
N THR A 277 -17.41 -16.74 22.93
CA THR A 277 -18.07 -16.79 24.24
C THR A 277 -18.48 -18.21 24.62
N VAL A 278 -18.97 -19.01 23.67
CA VAL A 278 -19.31 -20.42 23.92
C VAL A 278 -18.02 -21.26 24.00
N VAL A 279 -17.09 -21.04 23.07
CA VAL A 279 -15.85 -21.82 22.96
C VAL A 279 -14.93 -21.59 24.17
N SER A 280 -14.90 -20.40 24.78
CA SER A 280 -14.06 -20.14 25.95
C SER A 280 -14.46 -20.99 27.17
N HIS A 281 -15.71 -21.45 27.25
CA HIS A 281 -16.18 -22.34 28.32
C HIS A 281 -15.81 -23.80 28.07
N ARG A 282 -15.83 -24.24 26.80
CA ARG A 282 -15.41 -25.58 26.37
C ARG A 282 -14.55 -25.47 25.12
N ALA A 283 -13.27 -25.23 25.33
CA ALA A 283 -12.28 -24.91 24.30
C ALA A 283 -11.92 -26.11 23.41
N THR A 284 -12.89 -26.73 22.73
CA THR A 284 -12.66 -27.87 21.83
C THR A 284 -12.92 -27.52 20.37
N PHE A 285 -12.30 -28.27 19.46
CA PHE A 285 -12.56 -28.14 18.02
C PHE A 285 -14.03 -28.41 17.68
N ILE A 286 -14.67 -29.35 18.36
CA ILE A 286 -16.09 -29.67 18.15
C ILE A 286 -16.94 -28.48 18.57
N THR A 287 -16.69 -27.90 19.75
CA THR A 287 -17.41 -26.70 20.21
C THR A 287 -17.22 -25.55 19.23
N LEU A 288 -15.99 -25.31 18.77
CA LEU A 288 -15.68 -24.26 17.80
C LEU A 288 -16.44 -24.47 16.49
N PHE A 289 -16.39 -25.69 15.93
CA PHE A 289 -17.06 -26.03 14.69
C PHE A 289 -18.57 -25.85 14.78
N VAL A 290 -19.21 -26.40 15.83
CA VAL A 290 -20.67 -26.30 16.03
C VAL A 290 -21.09 -24.86 16.28
N ALA A 291 -20.39 -24.13 17.16
CA ALA A 291 -20.71 -22.73 17.43
C ALA A 291 -20.51 -21.84 16.19
N ALA A 292 -19.42 -22.06 15.43
CA ALA A 292 -19.18 -21.35 14.18
C ALA A 292 -20.27 -21.65 13.14
N LEU A 293 -20.70 -22.90 13.01
CA LEU A 293 -21.78 -23.28 12.09
C LEU A 293 -23.11 -22.62 12.46
N VAL A 294 -23.47 -22.58 13.75
CA VAL A 294 -24.72 -21.98 14.25
C VAL A 294 -24.74 -20.46 14.07
N VAL A 295 -23.60 -19.79 14.20
CA VAL A 295 -23.52 -18.32 14.10
C VAL A 295 -23.24 -17.87 12.66
N PHE A 296 -22.17 -18.36 12.05
CA PHE A 296 -21.78 -17.94 10.70
C PHE A 296 -22.66 -18.54 9.62
N GLY A 297 -23.27 -19.72 9.81
CA GLY A 297 -24.15 -20.34 8.82
C GLY A 297 -25.31 -19.43 8.40
N PRO A 298 -26.16 -18.98 9.34
CA PRO A 298 -27.22 -18.01 9.04
C PRO A 298 -26.70 -16.66 8.53
N MET A 299 -25.56 -16.18 9.04
CA MET A 299 -24.98 -14.91 8.59
C MET A 299 -24.51 -14.95 7.13
N LEU A 300 -23.94 -16.08 6.69
CA LEU A 300 -23.56 -16.27 5.29
C LEU A 300 -24.79 -16.30 4.37
N ILE A 301 -25.95 -16.73 4.87
CA ILE A 301 -27.20 -16.70 4.10
C ILE A 301 -27.78 -15.28 4.06
N TRP A 302 -27.73 -14.55 5.17
CA TRP A 302 -28.32 -13.22 5.29
C TRP A 302 -27.45 -12.09 4.75
N ASN A 303 -26.12 -12.21 4.84
CA ASN A 303 -25.17 -11.14 4.61
C ASN A 303 -23.82 -11.66 4.06
N SER A 304 -23.87 -12.29 2.89
CA SER A 304 -22.68 -12.77 2.15
C SER A 304 -21.98 -11.68 1.34
N GLU A 305 -22.68 -10.61 0.97
CA GLU A 305 -22.17 -9.52 0.11
C GLU A 305 -20.79 -8.99 0.56
N PRO A 306 -20.54 -8.70 1.85
CA PRO A 306 -19.24 -8.20 2.31
C PRO A 306 -18.05 -9.16 2.10
N LEU A 307 -18.29 -10.44 1.79
CA LEU A 307 -17.25 -11.43 1.52
C LEU A 307 -16.93 -11.58 0.03
N ARG A 308 -17.66 -10.89 -0.85
CA ARG A 308 -17.37 -10.89 -2.29
C ARG A 308 -16.03 -10.21 -2.57
N SER A 309 -15.38 -10.65 -3.64
CA SER A 309 -14.16 -9.99 -4.13
C SER A 309 -14.46 -8.55 -4.54
N PRO A 310 -13.59 -7.57 -4.23
CA PRO A 310 -13.64 -6.21 -4.78
C PRO A 310 -13.79 -6.16 -6.31
N TYR A 311 -13.34 -7.21 -7.00
CA TYR A 311 -13.32 -7.31 -8.45
C TYR A 311 -14.35 -8.31 -9.02
N ALA A 312 -15.31 -8.77 -8.21
CA ALA A 312 -16.30 -9.78 -8.64
C ALA A 312 -17.03 -9.36 -9.92
N ASP A 313 -17.57 -8.14 -9.95
CA ASP A 313 -18.33 -7.60 -11.08
C ASP A 313 -17.50 -6.66 -11.95
N TYR A 314 -16.17 -6.80 -11.92
CA TYR A 314 -15.28 -5.88 -12.62
C TYR A 314 -15.29 -6.12 -14.13
N PRO A 315 -15.49 -5.09 -14.99
CA PRO A 315 -15.64 -5.25 -16.43
C PRO A 315 -14.45 -5.97 -17.09
N GLU A 316 -14.75 -6.85 -18.04
CA GLU A 316 -13.75 -7.69 -18.70
C GLU A 316 -12.73 -6.87 -19.51
N ILE A 317 -13.17 -5.79 -20.16
CA ILE A 317 -12.27 -4.86 -20.86
C ILE A 317 -11.21 -4.26 -19.91
N LEU A 318 -11.59 -3.89 -18.68
CA LEU A 318 -10.66 -3.36 -17.69
C LEU A 318 -9.76 -4.46 -17.12
N LYS A 319 -10.25 -5.69 -16.96
CA LYS A 319 -9.41 -6.83 -16.58
C LYS A 319 -8.32 -7.06 -17.63
N ASN A 320 -8.71 -7.10 -18.90
CA ASN A 320 -7.84 -7.46 -20.01
C ASN A 320 -6.79 -6.39 -20.31
N TYR A 321 -7.14 -5.11 -20.30
CA TYR A 321 -6.22 -4.05 -20.70
C TYR A 321 -5.54 -3.33 -19.52
N TRP A 322 -6.02 -3.51 -18.29
CA TRP A 322 -5.44 -2.83 -17.13
C TRP A 322 -5.15 -3.74 -15.94
N LEU A 323 -6.16 -4.29 -15.26
CA LEU A 323 -5.98 -4.92 -13.94
C LEU A 323 -5.01 -6.10 -13.97
N ASN A 324 -5.06 -6.94 -15.02
CA ASN A 324 -4.16 -8.09 -15.18
C ASN A 324 -2.71 -7.70 -15.52
N HIS A 325 -2.44 -6.41 -15.77
CA HIS A 325 -1.11 -5.87 -16.05
C HIS A 325 -0.57 -5.03 -14.87
N VAL A 326 -1.35 -4.89 -13.79
CA VAL A 326 -0.87 -4.27 -12.55
C VAL A 326 0.00 -5.28 -11.80
N ILE A 327 1.32 -5.19 -12.03
CA ILE A 327 2.32 -6.14 -11.52
C ILE A 327 2.20 -6.34 -9.99
N GLU A 328 1.88 -5.28 -9.25
CA GLU A 328 1.72 -5.31 -7.80
C GLU A 328 0.50 -6.12 -7.31
N ALA A 329 -0.52 -6.27 -8.16
CA ALA A 329 -1.76 -6.98 -7.87
C ALA A 329 -1.72 -8.46 -8.29
N GLU A 330 -0.61 -8.92 -8.86
CA GLU A 330 -0.40 -10.33 -9.20
C GLU A 330 0.14 -11.13 -8.00
N PRO A 331 -0.11 -12.45 -7.92
CA PRO A 331 0.51 -13.31 -6.92
C PRO A 331 2.00 -13.57 -7.24
N LEU A 332 2.83 -13.80 -6.21
CA LEU A 332 4.26 -14.11 -6.41
C LEU A 332 4.44 -15.44 -7.13
N ILE A 333 3.54 -16.39 -6.90
CA ILE A 333 3.49 -17.70 -7.56
C ILE A 333 2.16 -17.81 -8.31
N ASP A 334 2.22 -17.87 -9.64
CA ASP A 334 1.06 -18.12 -10.50
C ASP A 334 1.17 -19.47 -11.21
N PRO A 335 0.56 -20.55 -10.67
CA PRO A 335 0.63 -21.89 -11.26
C PRO A 335 0.15 -21.98 -12.71
N LEU A 336 -0.73 -21.08 -13.16
CA LEU A 336 -1.29 -21.11 -14.52
C LEU A 336 -0.28 -20.56 -15.53
N ARG A 337 0.38 -19.44 -15.23
CA ARG A 337 1.49 -18.89 -16.04
C ARG A 337 2.75 -19.76 -16.01
N TRP A 338 2.96 -20.53 -14.93
CA TRP A 338 4.09 -21.46 -14.81
C TRP A 338 4.12 -22.56 -15.88
N ARG A 339 2.96 -22.82 -16.53
CA ARG A 339 2.82 -23.85 -17.57
C ARG A 339 3.15 -23.35 -18.98
N GLU A 340 3.09 -22.04 -19.23
CA GLU A 340 3.12 -21.46 -20.59
C GLU A 340 4.41 -20.71 -20.96
N THR A 341 5.34 -20.51 -20.01
CA THR A 341 6.52 -19.64 -20.21
C THR A 341 7.86 -20.39 -20.04
N THR A 342 8.91 -19.94 -20.74
CA THR A 342 10.30 -20.46 -20.59
C THR A 342 10.87 -20.02 -19.23
N ILE A 343 11.76 -20.80 -18.59
CA ILE A 343 12.29 -20.54 -17.22
C ILE A 343 12.80 -19.10 -17.01
N THR A 344 13.36 -18.47 -18.05
CA THR A 344 13.81 -17.06 -18.05
C THR A 344 12.69 -16.02 -18.06
N GLN A 345 11.48 -16.35 -18.53
CA GLN A 345 10.27 -15.53 -18.44
C GLN A 345 9.42 -15.86 -17.19
N LYS A 346 9.74 -16.94 -16.46
CA LYS A 346 8.96 -17.42 -15.29
C LYS A 346 9.08 -16.55 -14.04
N PHE A 347 10.13 -15.74 -13.93
CA PHE A 347 10.30 -14.80 -12.84
C PHE A 347 10.35 -13.39 -13.41
N THR A 348 9.34 -12.57 -13.08
CA THR A 348 9.46 -11.13 -13.29
C THR A 348 10.65 -10.63 -12.47
N GLN A 349 11.30 -9.57 -12.95
CA GLN A 349 12.43 -8.95 -12.24
C GLN A 349 12.09 -8.63 -10.78
N GLN A 350 10.84 -8.24 -10.54
CA GLN A 350 10.30 -7.96 -9.21
C GLN A 350 10.25 -9.20 -8.31
N ASN A 351 9.85 -10.36 -8.83
CA ASN A 351 9.77 -11.59 -8.05
C ASN A 351 11.14 -12.03 -7.52
N VAL A 352 12.21 -11.86 -8.32
CA VAL A 352 13.58 -12.16 -7.90
C VAL A 352 14.02 -11.21 -6.78
N VAL A 353 13.78 -9.91 -6.94
CA VAL A 353 14.07 -8.91 -5.91
C VAL A 353 13.37 -9.28 -4.61
N TYR A 354 12.08 -9.61 -4.67
CA TYR A 354 11.32 -10.01 -3.50
C TYR A 354 11.85 -11.27 -2.84
N ALA A 355 12.11 -12.33 -3.60
CA ALA A 355 12.68 -13.58 -3.10
C ALA A 355 14.01 -13.36 -2.36
N VAL A 356 14.90 -12.54 -2.93
CA VAL A 356 16.20 -12.21 -2.33
C VAL A 356 16.02 -11.42 -1.02
N THR A 357 15.08 -10.48 -0.95
CA THR A 357 14.85 -9.71 0.28
C THR A 357 14.28 -10.53 1.43
N ILE A 358 13.47 -11.56 1.17
CA ILE A 358 12.86 -12.39 2.22
C ILE A 358 13.71 -13.59 2.64
N LEU A 359 14.66 -14.03 1.79
CA LEU A 359 15.50 -15.20 2.03
C LEU A 359 16.24 -15.17 3.38
N PRO A 360 16.84 -14.05 3.83
CA PRO A 360 17.52 -14.03 5.12
C PRO A 360 16.57 -14.28 6.31
N ALA A 361 15.30 -13.87 6.23
CA ALA A 361 14.30 -14.17 7.25
C ALA A 361 13.89 -15.66 7.24
N LEU A 362 13.83 -16.28 6.06
CA LEU A 362 13.58 -17.73 5.96
C LEU A 362 14.73 -18.52 6.61
N LEU A 363 15.98 -18.16 6.28
CA LEU A 363 17.19 -18.81 6.81
C LEU A 363 17.41 -18.56 8.30
N SER A 364 16.78 -17.54 8.89
CA SER A 364 16.90 -17.28 10.32
C SER A 364 16.43 -18.46 11.16
N PHE A 365 15.56 -19.34 10.65
CA PHE A 365 15.05 -20.51 11.36
C PHE A 365 16.16 -21.33 12.05
N PHE A 366 17.31 -21.47 11.38
CA PHE A 366 18.45 -22.25 11.87
C PHE A 366 19.20 -21.59 13.04
N CYS A 367 18.96 -20.31 13.32
CA CYS A 367 19.57 -19.61 14.46
C CYS A 367 18.59 -19.30 15.61
N LEU A 368 17.31 -19.67 15.49
CA LEU A 368 16.28 -19.41 16.51
C LEU A 368 16.41 -20.41 17.66
N LYS A 369 16.47 -19.90 18.89
CA LYS A 369 16.71 -20.70 20.10
C LYS A 369 15.42 -20.99 20.87
N SER A 370 14.57 -19.97 21.03
CA SER A 370 13.36 -20.07 21.86
C SER A 370 12.11 -20.42 21.05
N THR A 371 11.09 -20.96 21.73
CA THR A 371 9.78 -21.22 21.13
C THR A 371 9.11 -19.92 20.66
N THR A 372 9.23 -18.83 21.42
CA THR A 372 8.69 -17.52 21.02
C THR A 372 9.31 -17.00 19.72
N GLN A 373 10.62 -17.18 19.54
CA GLN A 373 11.30 -16.81 18.30
C GLN A 373 10.80 -17.65 17.12
N ARG A 374 10.63 -18.97 17.31
CA ARG A 374 10.05 -19.86 16.29
C ARG A 374 8.59 -19.54 15.98
N LEU A 375 7.81 -19.09 16.97
CA LEU A 375 6.45 -18.60 16.74
C LEU A 375 6.43 -17.33 15.89
N LEU A 376 7.34 -16.38 16.13
CA LEU A 376 7.48 -15.20 15.28
C LEU A 376 7.83 -15.58 13.83
N TRP A 377 8.69 -16.57 13.65
CA TRP A 377 8.97 -17.12 12.32
C TRP A 377 7.72 -17.76 11.69
N GLY A 378 6.91 -18.48 12.46
CA GLY A 378 5.60 -18.97 12.00
C GLY A 378 4.63 -17.85 11.60
N VAL A 379 4.61 -16.74 12.35
CA VAL A 379 3.86 -15.53 11.99
C VAL A 379 4.37 -14.95 10.67
N PHE A 380 5.68 -14.87 10.48
CA PHE A 380 6.28 -14.44 9.21
C PHE A 380 5.85 -15.32 8.03
N ILE A 381 5.86 -16.65 8.20
CA ILE A 381 5.35 -17.56 7.14
C ILE A 381 3.87 -17.33 6.87
N ALA A 382 3.04 -17.17 7.91
CA ALA A 382 1.62 -16.87 7.73
C ALA A 382 1.41 -15.56 6.96
N THR A 383 2.17 -14.51 7.28
CA THR A 383 2.07 -13.22 6.58
C THR A 383 2.67 -13.24 5.17
N LEU A 384 3.43 -14.26 4.77
CA LEU A 384 3.85 -14.44 3.38
C LEU A 384 2.77 -15.05 2.48
N LEU A 385 1.78 -15.77 3.03
CA LEU A 385 0.77 -16.46 2.24
C LEU A 385 -0.04 -15.51 1.32
N PRO A 386 -0.49 -14.32 1.77
CA PRO A 386 -1.17 -13.37 0.89
C PRO A 386 -0.29 -12.92 -0.29
N ALA A 387 1.02 -12.75 -0.08
CA ALA A 387 1.93 -12.39 -1.17
C ALA A 387 2.13 -13.54 -2.16
N LEU A 388 2.23 -14.77 -1.65
CA LEU A 388 2.46 -15.95 -2.47
C LEU A 388 1.29 -16.28 -3.38
N PHE A 389 0.07 -16.18 -2.85
CA PHE A 389 -1.13 -16.72 -3.50
C PHE A 389 -2.18 -15.67 -3.90
N TRP A 390 -2.00 -14.41 -3.50
CA TRP A 390 -2.95 -13.35 -3.83
C TRP A 390 -2.29 -12.15 -4.49
N GLN A 391 -1.51 -11.34 -3.77
CA GLN A 391 -0.94 -10.10 -4.31
C GLN A 391 0.43 -9.77 -3.72
N VAL A 392 1.40 -9.53 -4.60
CA VAL A 392 2.79 -9.20 -4.28
C VAL A 392 2.93 -7.91 -3.47
N ARG A 393 2.06 -6.90 -3.67
CA ARG A 393 2.07 -5.66 -2.85
C ARG A 393 1.98 -5.90 -1.35
N THR A 394 1.38 -7.01 -0.95
CA THR A 394 1.23 -7.37 0.46
C THR A 394 2.56 -7.75 1.15
N LEU A 395 3.64 -7.95 0.38
CA LEU A 395 4.99 -8.19 0.90
C LEU A 395 5.51 -7.07 1.80
N ALA A 396 5.00 -5.84 1.67
CA ALA A 396 5.33 -4.77 2.58
C ALA A 396 5.07 -5.19 4.05
N PHE A 397 3.93 -5.83 4.33
CA PHE A 397 3.58 -6.29 5.68
C PHE A 397 4.45 -7.47 6.13
N SER A 398 4.71 -8.44 5.26
CA SER A 398 5.59 -9.58 5.59
C SER A 398 7.03 -9.13 5.84
N SER A 399 7.49 -8.11 5.12
CA SER A 399 8.83 -7.52 5.29
C SER A 399 9.03 -6.89 6.66
N LEU A 400 7.97 -6.39 7.30
CA LEU A 400 8.05 -5.91 8.68
C LEU A 400 8.35 -7.05 9.66
N VAL A 401 7.64 -8.17 9.54
CA VAL A 401 7.88 -9.35 10.39
C VAL A 401 9.25 -9.98 10.12
N ALA A 402 9.78 -9.81 8.91
CA ALA A 402 11.12 -10.25 8.54
C ALA A 402 12.23 -9.52 9.32
N ILE A 403 12.06 -8.24 9.68
CA ILE A 403 13.10 -7.40 10.30
C ILE A 403 13.80 -8.07 11.50
N PRO A 404 13.10 -8.49 12.57
CA PRO A 404 13.73 -9.14 13.73
C PRO A 404 14.43 -10.46 13.36
N LEU A 405 13.88 -11.21 12.40
CA LEU A 405 14.43 -12.49 11.93
C LEU A 405 15.73 -12.27 11.15
N GLN A 406 15.76 -11.27 10.27
CA GLN A 406 16.94 -10.84 9.55
C GLN A 406 18.02 -10.32 10.50
N ALA A 407 17.65 -9.54 11.52
CA ALA A 407 18.56 -9.08 12.55
C ALA A 407 19.18 -10.24 13.35
N ALA A 408 18.38 -11.26 13.66
CA ALA A 408 18.86 -12.47 14.32
C ALA A 408 19.87 -13.24 13.45
N LEU A 409 19.60 -13.42 12.16
CA LEU A 409 20.54 -14.05 11.23
C LEU A 409 21.81 -13.23 11.05
N GLY A 410 21.67 -11.91 10.85
CA GLY A 410 22.79 -10.99 10.68
C GLY A 410 23.73 -11.03 11.88
N TYR A 411 23.18 -10.95 13.10
CA TYR A 411 23.99 -11.06 14.31
C TYR A 411 24.66 -12.44 14.46
N TRP A 412 23.93 -13.52 14.12
CA TRP A 412 24.49 -14.86 14.14
C TRP A 412 25.69 -15.01 13.19
N LEU A 413 25.61 -14.48 11.97
CA LEU A 413 26.75 -14.48 11.03
C LEU A 413 27.91 -13.59 11.52
N LEU A 414 27.60 -12.40 12.04
CA LEU A 414 28.60 -11.49 12.60
C LEU A 414 29.45 -12.17 13.69
N SER A 415 28.81 -12.99 14.53
CA SER A 415 29.48 -13.72 15.61
C SER A 415 30.45 -14.80 15.13
N ARG A 416 30.37 -15.21 13.86
CA ARG A 416 31.21 -16.26 13.24
C ARG A 416 32.35 -15.70 12.39
N ILE A 417 32.30 -14.42 12.08
CA ILE A 417 33.28 -13.76 11.21
C ILE A 417 34.23 -12.95 12.10
N ASN A 418 35.53 -13.17 12.00
CA ASN A 418 36.53 -12.40 12.78
C ASN A 418 37.06 -11.17 12.05
N VAL A 419 36.87 -11.09 10.73
CA VAL A 419 37.37 -9.99 9.89
C VAL A 419 36.36 -8.82 9.88
N PRO A 420 36.72 -7.62 10.37
CA PRO A 420 35.78 -6.49 10.48
C PRO A 420 35.16 -6.04 9.15
N VAL A 421 35.94 -6.05 8.06
CA VAL A 421 35.42 -5.67 6.73
C VAL A 421 34.36 -6.66 6.24
N LEU A 422 34.60 -7.96 6.42
CA LEU A 422 33.66 -9.00 6.00
C LEU A 422 32.36 -8.96 6.83
N ARG A 423 32.44 -8.54 8.11
CA ARG A 423 31.27 -8.28 8.95
C ARG A 423 30.36 -7.21 8.35
N LEU A 424 30.94 -6.09 7.89
CA LEU A 424 30.17 -5.01 7.26
C LEU A 424 29.49 -5.49 5.97
N VAL A 425 30.22 -6.20 5.12
CA VAL A 425 29.68 -6.75 3.86
C VAL A 425 28.49 -7.66 4.12
N VAL A 426 28.57 -8.56 5.10
CA VAL A 426 27.47 -9.49 5.41
C VAL A 426 26.23 -8.76 5.93
N VAL A 427 26.40 -7.76 6.81
CA VAL A 427 25.26 -6.96 7.29
C VAL A 427 24.61 -6.18 6.15
N LEU A 428 25.41 -5.61 5.26
CA LEU A 428 24.91 -4.94 4.07
C LEU A 428 24.15 -5.91 3.16
N MET A 429 24.67 -7.10 2.89
CA MET A 429 23.99 -8.08 2.03
C MET A 429 22.68 -8.63 2.62
N ILE A 430 22.50 -8.58 3.95
CA ILE A 430 21.23 -8.94 4.62
C ILE A 430 20.23 -7.78 4.62
N SER A 431 20.73 -6.54 4.56
CA SER A 431 19.88 -5.36 4.51
C SER A 431 18.92 -5.44 3.31
N PRO A 432 17.60 -5.36 3.51
CA PRO A 432 16.64 -5.60 2.43
C PRO A 432 16.85 -4.70 1.21
N MET A 433 17.11 -3.39 1.41
CA MET A 433 17.37 -2.46 0.31
C MET A 433 18.63 -2.83 -0.49
N VAL A 434 19.73 -3.18 0.19
CA VAL A 434 20.98 -3.54 -0.49
C VAL A 434 20.81 -4.88 -1.23
N ALA A 435 20.13 -5.84 -0.61
CA ALA A 435 19.79 -7.11 -1.24
C ALA A 435 18.91 -6.89 -2.49
N ALA A 436 17.93 -5.98 -2.41
CA ALA A 436 17.10 -5.59 -3.54
C ALA A 436 17.90 -4.89 -4.66
N LEU A 437 18.76 -3.93 -4.31
CA LEU A 437 19.58 -3.20 -5.28
C LEU A 437 20.60 -4.12 -5.95
N THR A 438 21.25 -5.02 -5.20
CA THR A 438 22.18 -6.00 -5.78
C THR A 438 21.44 -6.94 -6.73
N ALA A 439 20.27 -7.48 -6.33
CA ALA A 439 19.43 -8.28 -7.22
C ALA A 439 19.06 -7.50 -8.50
N GLN A 440 18.62 -6.25 -8.37
CA GLN A 440 18.31 -5.39 -9.51
C GLN A 440 19.52 -5.16 -10.41
N MET A 441 20.72 -4.94 -9.86
CA MET A 441 21.93 -4.75 -10.67
C MET A 441 22.28 -5.99 -11.50
N PHE A 442 22.13 -7.20 -10.95
CA PHE A 442 22.35 -8.43 -11.70
C PHE A 442 21.29 -8.66 -12.78
N ILE A 443 20.04 -8.27 -12.52
CA ILE A 443 18.93 -8.41 -13.46
C ILE A 443 19.01 -7.36 -14.59
N ASN A 444 19.31 -6.10 -14.24
CA ASN A 444 19.33 -4.98 -15.17
C ASN A 444 20.56 -4.97 -16.09
N GLN A 445 21.58 -5.80 -15.85
CA GLN A 445 22.63 -6.05 -16.84
C GLN A 445 22.08 -6.55 -18.19
N GLN A 446 20.79 -6.92 -18.26
CA GLN A 446 20.10 -7.19 -19.53
C GLN A 446 19.42 -5.96 -20.16
N HIS A 447 18.65 -5.10 -19.48
CA HIS A 447 18.01 -3.89 -20.06
C HIS A 447 17.97 -2.71 -19.05
N LEU A 448 18.97 -1.81 -19.05
CA LEU A 448 19.09 -0.68 -18.12
C LEU A 448 18.30 0.59 -18.53
N ASP A 449 17.89 0.69 -19.79
CA ASP A 449 17.40 1.94 -20.35
C ASP A 449 15.87 2.13 -20.18
N GLU A 450 15.05 1.08 -20.31
CA GLU A 450 13.58 1.21 -20.38
C GLU A 450 12.91 1.72 -19.09
N LYS A 451 13.38 1.31 -17.89
CA LYS A 451 12.71 1.66 -16.63
C LYS A 451 12.96 3.12 -16.21
N LYS A 452 14.20 3.60 -16.35
CA LYS A 452 14.56 5.00 -16.06
C LYS A 452 13.92 5.98 -17.04
N LEU A 453 13.79 5.60 -18.32
CA LEU A 453 13.05 6.38 -19.29
C LEU A 453 11.58 6.52 -18.87
N SER A 454 10.91 5.43 -18.48
CA SER A 454 9.47 5.49 -18.15
C SER A 454 9.10 6.38 -16.95
N ASP A 455 9.93 6.47 -15.92
CA ASP A 455 9.67 7.34 -14.77
C ASP A 455 9.98 8.82 -15.09
N LEU A 456 10.99 9.08 -15.94
CA LEU A 456 11.30 10.42 -16.45
C LEU A 456 10.25 10.92 -17.46
N GLU A 457 9.74 10.04 -18.32
CA GLU A 457 8.68 10.33 -19.31
C GLU A 457 7.35 10.67 -18.62
N ARG A 458 6.98 9.96 -17.55
CA ARG A 458 5.79 10.28 -16.72
C ARG A 458 5.84 11.70 -16.17
N MET A 459 7.02 12.13 -15.69
CA MET A 459 7.24 13.50 -15.21
C MET A 459 7.28 14.55 -16.32
N GLN A 460 7.32 14.18 -17.61
CA GLN A 460 7.27 15.14 -18.71
C GLN A 460 5.84 15.53 -19.09
N VAL A 461 4.82 14.71 -18.79
CA VAL A 461 3.42 14.98 -19.16
C VAL A 461 2.90 16.28 -18.53
N VAL A 462 3.10 16.45 -17.22
CA VAL A 462 2.61 17.64 -16.51
C VAL A 462 3.32 18.92 -16.99
N PRO A 463 4.66 18.99 -17.02
CA PRO A 463 5.38 20.12 -17.62
C PRO A 463 4.96 20.39 -19.07
N PHE A 464 4.76 19.35 -19.88
CA PHE A 464 4.34 19.49 -21.27
C PHE A 464 2.99 20.18 -21.41
N ILE A 465 1.99 19.76 -20.62
CA ILE A 465 0.66 20.41 -20.60
C ILE A 465 0.75 21.84 -20.06
N GLN A 466 1.46 22.06 -18.95
CA GLN A 466 1.59 23.38 -18.32
C GLN A 466 2.23 24.41 -19.27
N GLN A 467 3.20 24.00 -20.09
CA GLN A 467 3.84 24.86 -21.10
C GLN A 467 2.89 25.36 -22.19
N GLN A 468 1.73 24.74 -22.37
CA GLN A 468 0.77 25.14 -23.40
C GLN A 468 -0.17 26.27 -22.94
N GLU A 469 -0.15 26.64 -21.65
CA GLU A 469 -0.96 27.72 -21.06
C GLU A 469 -2.47 27.62 -21.42
N LEU A 470 -2.99 26.39 -21.44
CA LEU A 470 -4.39 26.12 -21.79
C LEU A 470 -5.32 26.62 -20.68
N PRO A 471 -6.55 27.08 -21.01
CA PRO A 471 -7.56 27.31 -19.98
C PRO A 471 -7.89 26.00 -19.25
N SER A 472 -8.40 26.09 -18.01
CA SER A 472 -8.94 24.92 -17.31
C SER A 472 -9.96 24.21 -18.21
N SER A 473 -9.70 22.93 -18.45
CA SER A 473 -10.30 22.13 -19.52
C SER A 473 -10.38 20.67 -19.08
N LYS A 474 -11.26 19.89 -19.71
CA LYS A 474 -11.34 18.44 -19.47
C LYS A 474 -10.49 17.69 -20.49
N VAL A 475 -9.50 16.96 -19.99
CA VAL A 475 -8.48 16.28 -20.80
C VAL A 475 -8.74 14.78 -20.81
N PHE A 476 -8.87 14.22 -22.01
CA PHE A 476 -8.76 12.78 -22.23
C PHE A 476 -7.29 12.40 -22.22
N ALA A 477 -6.80 12.03 -21.03
CA ALA A 477 -5.40 11.73 -20.79
C ALA A 477 -5.15 10.23 -20.58
N PRO A 478 -3.90 9.77 -20.76
CA PRO A 478 -3.51 8.41 -20.42
C PRO A 478 -3.84 8.06 -18.96
N MET A 479 -4.37 6.85 -18.76
CA MET A 479 -4.96 6.47 -17.47
C MET A 479 -3.95 6.47 -16.32
N GLU A 480 -2.67 6.15 -16.58
CA GLU A 480 -1.61 6.12 -15.56
C GLU A 480 -1.17 7.52 -15.10
N GLN A 481 -1.55 8.59 -15.82
CA GLN A 481 -1.09 9.96 -15.62
C GLN A 481 -2.22 10.87 -15.12
N GLY A 482 -3.47 10.40 -15.13
CA GLY A 482 -4.64 11.16 -14.68
C GLY A 482 -4.49 11.74 -13.27
N ALA A 483 -3.90 10.99 -12.32
CA ALA A 483 -3.68 11.46 -10.96
C ALA A 483 -2.70 12.65 -10.88
N GLN A 484 -1.64 12.62 -11.69
CA GLN A 484 -0.64 13.69 -11.75
C GLN A 484 -1.26 14.96 -12.32
N ILE A 485 -2.01 14.84 -13.42
CA ILE A 485 -2.71 15.97 -14.05
C ILE A 485 -3.69 16.60 -13.05
N LEU A 486 -4.50 15.81 -12.34
CA LEU A 486 -5.44 16.31 -11.33
C LEU A 486 -4.78 17.07 -10.19
N SER A 487 -3.60 16.62 -9.75
CA SER A 487 -2.94 17.18 -8.56
C SER A 487 -2.01 18.36 -8.84
N LEU A 488 -1.51 18.49 -10.08
CA LEU A 488 -0.48 19.46 -10.45
C LEU A 488 -0.93 20.46 -11.51
N THR A 489 -2.16 20.36 -12.01
CA THR A 489 -2.73 21.29 -13.00
C THR A 489 -4.17 21.65 -12.65
N ASP A 490 -4.71 22.67 -13.31
CA ASP A 490 -6.12 23.07 -13.17
C ASP A 490 -7.05 22.30 -14.13
N HIS A 491 -6.59 21.19 -14.71
CA HIS A 491 -7.36 20.38 -15.66
C HIS A 491 -8.12 19.26 -14.96
N SER A 492 -9.29 18.92 -15.51
CA SER A 492 -10.06 17.74 -15.12
C SER A 492 -9.75 16.56 -16.05
N VAL A 493 -9.93 15.33 -15.57
CA VAL A 493 -9.68 14.11 -16.37
C VAL A 493 -10.83 13.13 -16.27
N ILE A 494 -10.90 12.21 -17.23
CA ILE A 494 -11.91 11.13 -17.26
C ILE A 494 -11.36 9.76 -16.84
N ALA A 495 -10.06 9.52 -17.04
CA ALA A 495 -9.42 8.25 -16.76
C ALA A 495 -8.41 8.38 -15.61
N GLY A 496 -8.29 7.34 -14.80
CA GLY A 496 -7.32 7.27 -13.71
C GLY A 496 -7.21 5.85 -13.18
N PRO A 497 -6.09 5.42 -12.58
CA PRO A 497 -5.82 4.03 -12.28
C PRO A 497 -6.49 3.60 -10.96
N TYR A 498 -7.79 3.84 -10.84
CA TYR A 498 -8.61 3.55 -9.68
C TYR A 498 -9.72 2.58 -10.02
N HIS A 499 -9.81 1.49 -9.26
CA HIS A 499 -10.77 0.41 -9.53
C HIS A 499 -12.24 0.83 -9.41
N ARG A 500 -12.54 1.96 -8.78
CA ARG A 500 -13.91 2.52 -8.75
C ARG A 500 -14.22 3.45 -9.92
N ASN A 501 -13.22 3.89 -10.70
CA ASN A 501 -13.42 4.75 -11.86
C ASN A 501 -13.88 3.94 -13.09
N ILE A 502 -14.92 3.11 -12.91
CA ILE A 502 -15.31 2.10 -13.89
C ILE A 502 -15.76 2.76 -15.19
N ARG A 503 -16.71 3.69 -15.13
CA ARG A 503 -17.28 4.35 -16.31
C ARG A 503 -16.20 5.10 -17.10
N GLY A 504 -15.42 5.93 -16.42
CA GLY A 504 -14.34 6.72 -17.02
C GLY A 504 -13.27 5.86 -17.70
N ASN A 505 -12.81 4.80 -17.04
CA ASN A 505 -11.78 3.91 -17.59
C ASN A 505 -12.32 3.03 -18.73
N VAL A 506 -13.57 2.55 -18.65
CA VAL A 506 -14.21 1.83 -19.76
C VAL A 506 -14.35 2.74 -20.99
N LEU A 507 -14.77 3.99 -20.78
CA LEU A 507 -14.89 4.97 -21.84
C LEU A 507 -13.54 5.24 -22.51
N TYR A 508 -12.48 5.42 -21.71
CA TYR A 508 -11.11 5.60 -22.20
C TYR A 508 -10.68 4.46 -23.14
N LEU A 509 -10.84 3.22 -22.70
CA LEU A 509 -10.48 2.05 -23.51
C LEU A 509 -11.34 1.92 -24.77
N ASN A 510 -12.66 2.10 -24.64
CA ASN A 510 -13.58 2.01 -25.78
C ASN A 510 -13.27 3.06 -26.85
N VAL A 511 -12.99 4.31 -26.46
CA VAL A 511 -12.67 5.39 -27.40
C VAL A 511 -11.36 5.08 -28.15
N LEU A 512 -10.34 4.59 -27.45
CA LEU A 512 -9.06 4.25 -28.07
C LEU A 512 -9.12 3.01 -28.99
N LEU A 513 -9.92 2.00 -28.62
CA LEU A 513 -10.05 0.75 -29.37
C LEU A 513 -11.09 0.82 -30.51
N SER A 514 -12.00 1.80 -30.48
CA SER A 514 -13.02 2.00 -31.52
C SER A 514 -12.40 2.37 -32.86
N ASP A 515 -12.87 1.73 -33.94
CA ASP A 515 -12.61 2.09 -35.34
C ASP A 515 -13.70 2.99 -35.94
N ASP A 516 -14.81 3.22 -35.22
CA ASP A 516 -15.84 4.21 -35.52
C ASP A 516 -15.44 5.57 -34.93
N MET A 517 -14.91 6.45 -35.78
CA MET A 517 -14.42 7.78 -35.37
C MET A 517 -15.56 8.77 -35.09
N ASP A 518 -16.72 8.61 -35.73
CA ASP A 518 -17.89 9.46 -35.46
C ASP A 518 -18.44 9.14 -34.07
N ARG A 519 -18.47 7.85 -33.71
CA ARG A 519 -18.87 7.43 -32.37
C ARG A 519 -17.88 7.91 -31.32
N SER A 520 -16.57 7.81 -31.55
CA SER A 520 -15.56 8.35 -30.65
C SER A 520 -15.71 9.86 -30.48
N HIS A 521 -15.94 10.63 -31.55
CA HIS A 521 -16.18 12.08 -31.46
C HIS A 521 -17.45 12.41 -30.67
N GLN A 522 -18.55 11.68 -30.90
CA GLN A 522 -19.78 11.84 -30.12
C GLN A 522 -19.58 11.58 -28.63
N ILE A 523 -18.79 10.55 -28.27
CA ILE A 523 -18.49 10.22 -26.88
C ILE A 523 -17.65 11.34 -26.24
N LEU A 524 -16.60 11.80 -26.91
CA LEU A 524 -15.74 12.88 -26.41
C LEU A 524 -16.53 14.19 -26.24
N ASN A 525 -17.36 14.56 -27.21
CA ASN A 525 -18.23 15.74 -27.12
C ASN A 525 -19.29 15.60 -26.02
N GLY A 526 -19.90 14.42 -25.87
CA GLY A 526 -20.88 14.14 -24.83
C GLY A 526 -20.29 14.24 -23.42
N GLU A 527 -19.02 13.90 -23.27
CA GLU A 527 -18.26 14.08 -22.02
C GLU A 527 -17.64 15.47 -21.88
N GLN A 528 -17.82 16.37 -22.86
CA GLN A 528 -17.21 17.71 -22.89
C GLN A 528 -15.69 17.66 -22.79
N ILE A 529 -15.05 16.76 -23.55
CA ILE A 529 -13.58 16.69 -23.65
C ILE A 529 -13.09 17.78 -24.61
N ASP A 530 -12.25 18.68 -24.11
CA ASP A 530 -11.65 19.76 -24.90
C ASP A 530 -10.37 19.30 -25.60
N TYR A 531 -9.57 18.47 -24.90
CA TYR A 531 -8.26 18.03 -25.36
C TYR A 531 -8.04 16.53 -25.18
N VAL A 532 -7.35 15.93 -26.15
CA VAL A 532 -6.83 14.56 -26.06
C VAL A 532 -5.31 14.65 -25.91
N LEU A 533 -4.80 14.20 -24.76
CA LEU A 533 -3.39 13.95 -24.57
C LEU A 533 -3.12 12.49 -24.92
N PHE A 534 -2.21 12.26 -25.85
CA PHE A 534 -1.76 10.94 -26.24
C PHE A 534 -0.27 10.79 -25.95
N ASP A 535 0.08 9.71 -25.25
CA ASP A 535 1.47 9.33 -24.98
C ASP A 535 1.75 7.98 -25.65
N ALA A 536 2.58 8.00 -26.70
CA ALA A 536 2.95 6.81 -27.45
C ALA A 536 3.85 5.86 -26.66
N SER A 537 4.50 6.32 -25.57
CA SER A 537 5.32 5.48 -24.69
C SER A 537 4.55 4.96 -23.45
N ASP A 538 3.25 5.27 -23.33
CA ASP A 538 2.47 4.78 -22.20
C ASP A 538 2.45 3.25 -22.13
N ARG A 539 2.56 2.71 -20.91
CA ARG A 539 2.70 1.26 -20.67
C ARG A 539 1.50 0.45 -21.15
N GLN A 540 0.34 1.07 -21.35
CA GLN A 540 -0.85 0.39 -21.85
C GLN A 540 -0.86 0.24 -23.37
N ILE A 541 -0.12 1.10 -24.10
CA ILE A 541 -0.10 1.13 -25.57
C ILE A 541 0.26 -0.24 -26.19
N PRO A 542 1.29 -0.98 -25.72
CA PRO A 542 1.60 -2.29 -26.28
C PRO A 542 0.43 -3.29 -26.16
N TYR A 543 -0.32 -3.25 -25.06
CA TYR A 543 -1.47 -4.13 -24.84
C TYR A 543 -2.67 -3.73 -25.70
N LEU A 544 -2.93 -2.41 -25.82
CA LEU A 544 -3.99 -1.90 -26.68
C LEU A 544 -3.72 -2.24 -28.15
N LYS A 545 -2.47 -2.05 -28.61
CA LYS A 545 -2.06 -2.31 -29.99
C LYS A 545 -2.26 -3.76 -30.43
N ARG A 546 -2.10 -4.72 -29.51
CA ARG A 546 -2.19 -6.16 -29.82
C ARG A 546 -3.57 -6.54 -30.35
N ASP A 547 -4.62 -5.97 -29.75
CA ASP A 547 -6.01 -6.37 -29.97
C ASP A 547 -6.81 -5.27 -30.73
N ALA A 548 -6.19 -4.13 -31.01
CA ALA A 548 -6.78 -3.01 -31.74
C ALA A 548 -6.93 -3.28 -33.24
N LEU A 549 -8.07 -2.84 -33.81
CA LEU A 549 -8.31 -2.85 -35.25
C LEU A 549 -7.44 -1.80 -35.95
N THR A 550 -7.06 -2.02 -37.22
CA THR A 550 -6.21 -1.09 -37.98
C THR A 550 -6.80 0.32 -38.09
N GLY A 551 -8.13 0.44 -38.11
CA GLY A 551 -8.84 1.71 -38.16
C GLY A 551 -9.02 2.41 -36.81
N SER A 552 -8.64 1.77 -35.71
CA SER A 552 -8.89 2.27 -34.36
C SER A 552 -8.15 3.57 -34.04
N LEU A 553 -8.70 4.35 -33.10
CA LEU A 553 -8.11 5.63 -32.72
C LEU A 553 -6.67 5.47 -32.22
N VAL A 554 -6.37 4.45 -31.40
CA VAL A 554 -5.00 4.21 -30.92
C VAL A 554 -4.01 3.97 -32.06
N ILE A 555 -4.38 3.18 -33.08
CA ILE A 555 -3.49 2.91 -34.23
C ILE A 555 -3.31 4.17 -35.09
N ARG A 556 -4.37 4.96 -35.27
CA ARG A 556 -4.32 6.25 -35.97
C ARG A 556 -3.38 7.24 -35.28
N LEU A 557 -3.48 7.38 -33.96
CA LEU A 557 -2.62 8.27 -33.17
C LEU A 557 -1.16 7.80 -33.18
N LEU A 558 -0.90 6.49 -33.03
CA LEU A 558 0.45 5.93 -33.17
C LEU A 558 1.06 6.17 -34.55
N SER A 559 0.22 6.13 -35.59
CA SER A 559 0.65 6.36 -36.96
C SER A 559 0.71 7.86 -37.31
N ARG A 560 0.40 8.77 -36.38
CA ARG A 560 0.32 10.23 -36.60
C ARG A 560 -0.69 10.65 -37.68
N HIS A 561 -1.78 9.89 -37.80
CA HIS A 561 -2.91 10.17 -38.71
C HIS A 561 -4.21 10.35 -37.90
N PRO A 562 -4.32 11.43 -37.09
CA PRO A 562 -5.51 11.66 -36.28
C PRO A 562 -6.75 11.92 -37.16
N PRO A 563 -7.97 11.68 -36.66
CA PRO A 563 -9.21 12.05 -37.35
C PRO A 563 -9.33 13.57 -37.58
N ASP A 564 -10.12 13.99 -38.58
CA ASP A 564 -10.25 15.39 -38.99
C ASP A 564 -10.78 16.35 -37.89
N TRP A 565 -11.52 15.78 -36.92
CA TRP A 565 -12.04 16.48 -35.74
C TRP A 565 -11.00 16.66 -34.61
N MET A 566 -9.78 16.14 -34.78
CA MET A 566 -8.66 16.37 -33.87
C MET A 566 -7.62 17.29 -34.51
N GLU A 567 -7.38 18.45 -33.89
CA GLU A 567 -6.34 19.38 -34.34
C GLU A 567 -5.10 19.25 -33.46
N LEU A 568 -3.94 18.99 -34.05
CA LEU A 568 -2.68 18.96 -33.29
C LEU A 568 -2.37 20.37 -32.78
N VAL A 569 -2.30 20.52 -31.46
CA VAL A 569 -1.95 21.77 -30.78
C VAL A 569 -0.45 21.80 -30.52
N SER A 570 0.10 20.71 -30.00
CA SER A 570 1.50 20.62 -29.60
C SER A 570 2.00 19.18 -29.59
N SER A 571 3.30 19.01 -29.74
CA SER A 571 4.00 17.73 -29.59
C SER A 571 5.40 17.97 -29.07
N ASP A 572 5.91 17.04 -28.26
CA ASP A 572 7.30 17.01 -27.82
C ASP A 572 8.27 16.50 -28.92
N GLY A 573 7.73 16.08 -30.07
CA GLY A 573 8.48 15.49 -31.18
C GLY A 573 8.85 14.01 -30.97
N ALA A 574 8.61 13.46 -29.78
CA ALA A 574 8.93 12.11 -29.37
C ALA A 574 7.65 11.26 -29.22
N SER A 575 7.06 11.23 -28.03
CA SER A 575 5.92 10.37 -27.69
C SER A 575 4.66 11.14 -27.31
N LEU A 576 4.76 12.42 -26.90
CA LEU A 576 3.63 13.21 -26.43
C LEU A 576 3.01 14.04 -27.55
N PHE A 577 1.68 13.94 -27.63
CA PHE A 577 0.86 14.70 -28.57
C PHE A 577 -0.37 15.24 -27.86
N LEU A 578 -0.61 16.54 -28.01
CA LEU A 578 -1.80 17.20 -27.52
C LEU A 578 -2.67 17.61 -28.70
N TYR A 579 -3.90 17.11 -28.72
CA TYR A 579 -4.88 17.44 -29.74
C TYR A 579 -6.06 18.18 -29.13
N LYS A 580 -6.59 19.18 -29.83
CA LYS A 580 -7.86 19.83 -29.54
C LYS A 580 -8.99 19.09 -30.24
N VAL A 581 -10.08 18.82 -29.54
CA VAL A 581 -11.32 18.27 -30.12
C VAL A 581 -12.14 19.43 -30.70
N LYS A 582 -12.53 19.33 -31.96
CA LYS A 582 -13.31 20.36 -32.69
C LYS A 582 -14.81 20.24 -32.46
#